data_AF-A0A8D8YCP3-F1
#
_entry.id   AF-A0A8D8YCP3-F1
#
_cell.length_a   1.000
_cell.length_b   1.000
_cell.length_c   1.000
_cell.angle_alpha   90.00
_cell.angle_beta   90.00
_cell.angle_gamma   90.00
#
_symmetry.space_group_name_H-M   'P 1'
#
loop_
_entity.id
_entity.type
_entity.pdbx_description
1 polymer ?
#
loop_
_entity_poly.entity_id
_entity_poly.type
_entity_poly.pdbx_seq_one_letter_code
_entity_poly.pdbx_strand_id
1 'polypeptide(L)'
;MRRQNVRTLSLVVCTFTYLLVGAAVFDALESNTERRRWELLQSFRDEMLRKYNISQIDYHMLEIVVIENKPHKAGPQWKFAGAFYFSTVVLAMIGYGHSTPMTIGGKAFCMAYAMVGIPLGLVMFQSTGERLNKFASIVIRRAKEFLRCRH
;
A
#
# COMPACT_ATOMS: atom_id res chain seq x y z
N MET A 1 -32.34 22.76 -3.22
CA MET A 1 -31.59 21.56 -3.67
C MET A 1 -32.16 20.32 -3.00
N ARG A 2 -32.23 19.17 -3.70
CA ARG A 2 -32.67 17.89 -3.09
C ARG A 2 -31.69 17.51 -1.96
N ARG A 3 -32.19 16.98 -0.83
CA ARG A 3 -31.37 16.57 0.32
C ARG A 3 -30.20 15.63 -0.06
N GLN A 4 -30.41 14.76 -1.04
CA GLN A 4 -29.37 13.86 -1.57
C GLN A 4 -28.20 14.63 -2.23
N ASN A 5 -28.51 15.65 -3.05
CA ASN A 5 -27.49 16.46 -3.72
C ASN A 5 -26.68 17.27 -2.71
N VAL A 6 -27.33 17.79 -1.67
CA VAL A 6 -26.64 18.52 -0.58
C VAL A 6 -25.69 17.59 0.17
N ARG A 7 -26.12 16.36 0.51
CA ARG A 7 -25.28 15.37 1.19
C ARG A 7 -24.07 14.95 0.35
N THR A 8 -24.27 14.70 -0.95
CA THR A 8 -23.16 14.33 -1.84
C THR A 8 -22.17 15.48 -1.95
N LEU A 9 -22.65 16.71 -2.16
CA LEU A 9 -21.78 17.89 -2.24
C LEU A 9 -21.01 18.11 -0.94
N SER A 10 -21.65 17.96 0.22
CA SER A 10 -20.98 18.13 1.50
C SER A 10 -19.90 17.08 1.74
N LEU A 11 -20.12 15.82 1.32
CA LEU A 11 -19.10 14.77 1.40
C LEU A 11 -17.92 15.04 0.48
N VAL A 12 -18.16 15.53 -0.74
CA VAL A 12 -17.08 15.89 -1.68
C VAL A 12 -16.23 17.01 -1.11
N VAL A 13 -16.86 18.08 -0.61
CA VAL A 13 -16.15 19.21 -0.01
C VAL A 13 -15.34 18.77 1.21
N CYS A 14 -15.93 17.95 2.10
CA CYS A 14 -15.25 17.45 3.29
C CYS A 14 -14.04 16.57 2.95
N THR A 15 -14.17 15.65 1.99
CA THR A 15 -13.04 14.81 1.57
C THR A 15 -11.94 15.65 0.94
N PHE A 16 -12.29 16.65 0.13
CA PHE A 16 -11.30 17.51 -0.50
C PHE A 16 -10.54 18.35 0.53
N THR A 17 -11.24 18.95 1.51
CA THR A 17 -10.57 19.70 2.59
C THR A 17 -9.72 18.79 3.47
N TYR A 18 -10.17 17.57 3.76
CA TYR A 18 -9.38 16.57 4.47
C TYR A 18 -8.06 16.24 3.74
N LEU A 19 -8.12 16.06 2.41
CA LEU A 19 -6.92 15.83 1.59
C LEU A 19 -5.97 17.02 1.61
N LEU A 20 -6.48 18.26 1.54
CA LEU A 20 -5.66 19.46 1.61
C LEU A 20 -4.94 19.61 2.97
N VAL A 21 -5.65 19.36 4.06
CA VAL A 21 -5.04 19.38 5.41
C VAL A 21 -3.97 18.29 5.52
N GLY A 22 -4.27 17.07 5.06
CA GLY A 22 -3.31 15.98 5.01
C GLY A 22 -2.04 16.35 4.23
N ALA A 23 -2.21 16.93 3.03
CA ALA A 23 -1.08 17.38 2.22
C ALA A 23 -0.23 18.43 2.92
N ALA A 24 -0.84 19.44 3.56
CA ALA A 24 -0.12 20.47 4.30
C ALA A 24 0.66 19.89 5.51
N VAL A 25 0.06 18.93 6.23
CA VAL A 25 0.71 18.27 7.36
C VAL A 25 1.89 17.40 6.89
N PHE A 26 1.70 16.58 5.85
CA PHE A 26 2.79 15.75 5.30
C PHE A 26 3.93 16.61 4.75
N ASP A 27 3.63 17.70 4.05
CA ASP A 27 4.66 18.63 3.58
C ASP A 27 5.45 19.23 4.75
N ALA A 28 4.77 19.71 5.79
CA ALA A 28 5.43 20.27 6.97
C ALA A 28 6.32 19.25 7.71
N LEU A 29 5.92 17.98 7.77
CA LEU A 29 6.63 16.92 8.49
C LEU A 29 7.78 16.32 7.68
N GLU A 30 7.59 16.07 6.38
CA GLU A 30 8.50 15.24 5.58
C GLU A 30 9.41 16.04 4.64
N SER A 31 9.00 17.23 4.17
CA SER A 31 9.74 17.98 3.12
C SER A 31 11.18 18.31 3.51
N ASN A 32 11.40 18.76 4.74
CA ASN A 32 12.73 19.12 5.23
C ASN A 32 13.66 17.90 5.35
N THR A 33 13.11 16.76 5.78
CA THR A 33 13.85 15.51 5.96
C THR A 33 14.22 14.91 4.60
N GLU A 34 13.28 14.92 3.66
CA GLU A 34 13.49 14.47 2.27
C GLU A 34 14.58 15.29 1.58
N ARG A 35 14.51 16.63 1.65
CA ARG A 35 15.53 17.53 1.11
C ARG A 35 16.93 17.26 1.68
N ARG A 36 17.06 17.14 3.01
CA ARG A 36 18.36 16.85 3.65
C ARG A 36 18.93 15.50 3.20
N ARG A 37 18.07 14.48 3.10
CA ARG A 37 18.46 13.15 2.64
C ARG A 37 18.90 13.19 1.18
N TRP A 38 18.20 13.95 0.34
CA TRP A 38 18.55 14.15 -1.06
C TRP A 38 19.92 14.83 -1.20
N GLU A 39 20.14 15.94 -0.50
CA GLU A 39 21.42 16.66 -0.50
C GLU A 39 22.58 15.77 -0.05
N LEU A 40 22.39 14.99 1.03
CA LEU A 40 23.39 14.06 1.54
C LEU A 40 23.72 12.95 0.53
N LEU A 41 22.71 12.38 -0.12
CA LEU A 41 22.91 11.34 -1.14
C LEU A 41 23.63 11.90 -2.37
N GLN A 42 23.31 13.12 -2.79
CA GLN A 42 24.03 13.78 -3.90
C GLN A 42 25.48 14.08 -3.54
N SER A 43 25.76 14.59 -2.33
CA SER A 43 27.15 14.84 -1.91
C SER A 43 27.96 13.55 -1.84
N PHE A 44 27.37 12.47 -1.31
CA PHE A 44 28.04 11.17 -1.23
C PHE A 44 28.29 10.57 -2.63
N ARG A 45 27.32 10.72 -3.54
CA ARG A 45 27.46 10.35 -4.95
C ARG A 45 28.64 11.08 -5.60
N ASP A 46 28.67 12.41 -5.51
CA ASP A 46 29.73 13.22 -6.14
C ASP A 46 31.11 12.92 -5.56
N GLU A 47 31.20 12.66 -4.26
CA GLU A 47 32.43 12.21 -3.61
C GLU A 47 32.88 10.85 -4.15
N MET A 48 31.97 9.88 -4.28
CA MET A 48 32.29 8.56 -4.83
C MET A 48 32.78 8.67 -6.29
N LEU A 49 32.07 9.42 -7.14
CA LEU A 49 32.43 9.60 -8.55
C LEU A 49 33.85 10.18 -8.70
N ARG A 50 34.19 11.18 -7.88
CA ARG A 50 35.52 11.79 -7.87
C ARG A 50 36.60 10.87 -7.31
N LYS A 51 36.33 10.24 -6.16
CA LYS A 51 37.30 9.38 -5.45
C LYS A 51 37.71 8.16 -6.27
N TYR A 52 36.77 7.59 -7.02
CA TYR A 52 36.99 6.38 -7.82
C TYR A 52 37.05 6.63 -9.34
N ASN A 53 37.00 7.90 -9.77
CA ASN A 53 37.03 8.31 -11.18
C ASN A 53 35.99 7.55 -12.06
N ILE A 54 34.77 7.42 -11.56
CA ILE A 54 33.67 6.68 -12.22
C ILE A 54 32.98 7.62 -13.23
N SER A 55 32.77 7.15 -14.46
CA SER A 55 32.00 7.87 -15.48
C SER A 55 30.51 7.90 -15.12
N GLN A 56 29.77 8.91 -15.59
CA GLN A 56 28.33 8.98 -15.37
C GLN A 56 27.56 7.79 -15.96
N ILE A 57 28.05 7.22 -17.06
CA ILE A 57 27.46 6.04 -17.69
C ILE A 57 27.64 4.82 -16.79
N ASP A 58 28.85 4.62 -16.26
CA ASP A 58 29.16 3.49 -15.37
C ASP A 58 28.39 3.58 -14.06
N TYR A 59 28.24 4.79 -13.51
CA TYR A 59 27.41 5.02 -12.35
C TYR A 59 25.95 4.68 -12.61
N HIS A 60 25.40 5.07 -13.76
CA HIS A 60 24.02 4.74 -14.12
C HIS A 60 23.81 3.23 -14.26
N MET A 61 24.77 2.51 -14.85
CA MET A 61 24.74 1.05 -14.92
C MET A 61 24.78 0.42 -13.52
N LEU A 62 25.63 0.93 -12.63
CA LEU A 62 25.69 0.48 -11.24
C LEU A 62 24.36 0.73 -10.50
N GLU A 63 23.76 1.90 -10.69
CA GLU A 63 22.47 2.27 -10.10
C GLU A 63 21.36 1.31 -10.57
N ILE A 64 21.27 1.02 -11.87
CA ILE A 64 20.32 0.04 -12.42
C ILE A 64 20.53 -1.33 -11.76
N VAL A 65 21.78 -1.81 -11.69
CA VAL A 65 22.10 -3.11 -11.07
C VAL A 65 21.68 -3.12 -9.60
N VAL A 66 21.92 -2.05 -8.85
CA VAL A 66 21.54 -1.96 -7.43
C VAL A 66 20.01 -1.94 -7.25
N ILE A 67 19.29 -1.21 -8.09
CA ILE A 67 17.82 -1.12 -8.06
C ILE A 67 17.19 -2.47 -8.40
N GLU A 68 17.62 -3.11 -9.48
CA GLU A 68 17.11 -4.43 -9.92
C GLU A 68 17.46 -5.53 -8.91
N ASN A 69 18.60 -5.44 -8.22
CA ASN A 69 18.94 -6.40 -7.16
C ASN A 69 18.20 -6.19 -5.84
N LYS A 70 17.61 -5.02 -5.60
CA LYS A 70 16.88 -4.71 -4.35
C LYS A 70 15.81 -5.75 -3.99
N PRO A 71 14.89 -6.19 -4.88
CA PRO A 71 13.92 -7.24 -4.56
C PRO A 71 14.58 -8.61 -4.29
N HIS A 72 15.73 -8.89 -4.90
CA HIS A 72 16.45 -10.16 -4.71
C HIS A 72 17.18 -10.25 -3.36
N LYS A 73 17.41 -9.13 -2.66
CA LYS A 73 18.00 -9.13 -1.31
C LYS A 73 17.14 -9.88 -0.28
N ALA A 74 15.83 -9.95 -0.49
CA ALA A 74 14.90 -10.69 0.35
C ALA A 74 14.76 -12.18 -0.06
N GLY A 75 15.61 -12.66 -0.98
CA GLY A 75 15.58 -14.03 -1.52
C GLY A 75 14.62 -14.21 -2.70
N PRO A 76 14.46 -15.45 -3.21
CA PRO A 76 13.61 -15.74 -4.35
C PRO A 76 12.12 -15.47 -4.06
N GLN A 77 11.59 -14.37 -4.61
CA GLN A 77 10.21 -13.91 -4.37
C GLN A 77 9.13 -14.77 -5.07
N TRP A 78 9.49 -15.49 -6.15
CA TRP A 78 8.53 -16.21 -7.01
C TRP A 78 8.50 -17.72 -6.80
N LYS A 79 8.66 -18.18 -5.56
CA LYS A 79 8.27 -19.54 -5.15
C LYS A 79 6.80 -19.57 -4.74
N PHE A 80 6.20 -20.75 -4.58
CA PHE A 80 4.77 -20.90 -4.25
C PHE A 80 4.32 -20.01 -3.08
N ALA A 81 5.07 -19.98 -1.97
CA ALA A 81 4.73 -19.14 -0.82
C ALA A 81 4.70 -17.63 -1.16
N GLY A 82 5.67 -17.13 -1.91
CA GLY A 82 5.72 -15.73 -2.34
C GLY A 82 4.66 -15.39 -3.38
N ALA A 83 4.36 -16.32 -4.31
CA ALA A 83 3.28 -16.16 -5.28
C ALA A 83 1.90 -16.17 -4.60
N PHE A 84 1.71 -17.02 -3.58
CA PHE A 84 0.49 -17.05 -2.78
C PHE A 84 0.31 -15.74 -2.01
N TYR A 85 1.36 -15.26 -1.35
CA TYR A 85 1.37 -13.97 -0.67
C TYR A 85 1.06 -12.80 -1.63
N PHE A 86 1.71 -12.76 -2.81
CA PHE A 86 1.41 -11.76 -3.84
C PHE A 86 -0.07 -11.81 -4.26
N SER A 87 -0.62 -13.00 -4.47
CA SER A 87 -2.03 -13.19 -4.83
C SER A 87 -2.98 -12.66 -3.74
N THR A 88 -2.66 -12.90 -2.46
CA THR A 88 -3.42 -12.35 -1.33
C THR A 88 -3.36 -10.82 -1.29
N VAL A 89 -2.18 -10.24 -1.51
CA VAL A 89 -1.96 -8.77 -1.52
C VAL A 89 -2.73 -8.10 -2.66
N VAL A 90 -2.80 -8.75 -3.84
CA VAL A 90 -3.60 -8.28 -4.98
C VAL A 90 -5.10 -8.36 -4.65
N LEU A 91 -5.57 -9.49 -4.12
CA LEU A 91 -6.97 -9.68 -3.74
C LEU A 91 -7.42 -8.67 -2.67
N ALA A 92 -6.53 -8.37 -1.71
CA ALA A 92 -6.78 -7.40 -0.65
C ALA A 92 -6.59 -5.93 -1.08
N MET A 93 -6.17 -5.67 -2.32
CA MET A 93 -5.88 -4.33 -2.86
C MET A 93 -4.83 -3.54 -2.06
N ILE A 94 -3.93 -4.24 -1.35
CA ILE A 94 -2.89 -3.59 -0.53
C ILE A 94 -1.73 -3.10 -1.43
N GLY A 95 -1.24 -3.97 -2.32
CA GLY A 95 -0.28 -3.58 -3.36
C GLY A 95 1.07 -3.03 -2.88
N TYR A 96 1.77 -3.70 -1.95
CA TYR A 96 3.05 -3.21 -1.39
C TYR A 96 4.17 -2.90 -2.41
N GLY A 97 4.14 -3.48 -3.61
CA GLY A 97 5.08 -3.15 -4.69
C GLY A 97 6.52 -3.69 -4.56
N HIS A 98 6.86 -4.43 -3.49
CA HIS A 98 8.19 -5.06 -3.36
C HIS A 98 8.40 -6.27 -4.30
N SER A 99 7.30 -6.86 -4.78
CA SER A 99 7.28 -7.96 -5.75
C SER A 99 6.20 -7.68 -6.80
N THR A 100 6.60 -7.54 -8.07
CA THR A 100 5.71 -7.22 -9.19
C THR A 100 5.99 -8.10 -10.41
N PRO A 101 4.97 -8.47 -11.21
CA PRO A 101 5.19 -9.27 -12.40
C PRO A 101 5.97 -8.47 -13.45
N MET A 102 7.14 -8.96 -13.84
CA MET A 102 7.98 -8.30 -14.85
C MET A 102 7.64 -8.75 -16.28
N THR A 103 7.13 -9.98 -16.44
CA THR A 103 6.77 -10.53 -17.75
C THR A 103 5.45 -9.97 -18.26
N ILE A 104 5.32 -9.86 -19.59
CA ILE A 104 4.09 -9.40 -20.25
C ILE A 104 2.91 -10.32 -19.86
N GLY A 105 3.12 -11.64 -19.88
CA GLY A 105 2.12 -12.62 -19.46
C GLY A 105 1.72 -12.50 -17.99
N GLY A 106 2.69 -12.27 -17.09
CA GLY A 106 2.42 -12.07 -15.66
C GLY A 106 1.60 -10.80 -15.39
N LYS A 107 1.87 -9.70 -16.11
CA LYS A 107 1.10 -8.45 -16.02
C LYS A 107 -0.32 -8.65 -16.53
N ALA A 108 -0.50 -9.26 -17.70
CA ALA A 108 -1.81 -9.54 -18.27
C ALA A 108 -2.64 -10.46 -17.36
N PHE A 109 -2.02 -11.53 -16.84
CA PHE A 109 -2.65 -12.41 -15.87
C PHE A 109 -3.04 -11.67 -14.59
N CYS A 110 -2.16 -10.82 -14.04
CA CYS A 110 -2.45 -10.04 -12.85
C CYS A 110 -3.66 -9.11 -13.04
N MET A 111 -3.81 -8.48 -14.21
CA MET A 111 -4.98 -7.66 -14.54
C MET A 111 -6.27 -8.50 -14.57
N ALA A 112 -6.26 -9.63 -15.28
CA ALA A 112 -7.40 -10.55 -15.33
C ALA A 112 -7.76 -11.12 -13.95
N TYR A 113 -6.73 -11.51 -13.17
CA TYR A 113 -6.87 -12.02 -11.81
C TYR A 113 -7.48 -10.98 -10.89
N ALA A 114 -7.04 -9.72 -10.94
CA ALA A 114 -7.59 -8.64 -10.13
C ALA A 114 -9.05 -8.31 -10.48
N MET A 115 -9.42 -8.31 -11.78
CA MET A 115 -10.79 -8.04 -12.23
C MET A 115 -11.82 -8.98 -11.59
N VAL A 116 -11.48 -10.26 -11.43
CA VAL A 116 -12.37 -11.26 -10.82
C VAL A 116 -12.15 -11.36 -9.30
N GLY A 117 -10.88 -11.31 -8.88
CA GLY A 117 -10.47 -11.51 -7.49
C GLY A 117 -10.93 -10.40 -6.55
N ILE A 118 -10.91 -9.13 -6.99
CA ILE A 118 -11.32 -7.99 -6.16
C ILE A 118 -12.81 -8.06 -5.78
N PRO A 119 -13.77 -8.20 -6.74
CA PRO A 119 -15.18 -8.36 -6.39
C PRO A 119 -15.44 -9.57 -5.50
N LEU A 120 -14.80 -10.71 -5.79
CA LEU A 120 -14.93 -11.93 -4.99
C LEU A 120 -14.42 -11.70 -3.55
N GLY A 121 -13.26 -11.05 -3.41
CA GLY A 121 -12.67 -10.69 -2.13
C GLY A 121 -13.57 -9.75 -1.33
N LEU A 122 -14.13 -8.72 -1.97
CA LEU A 122 -15.08 -7.79 -1.34
C LEU A 122 -16.30 -8.53 -0.78
N VAL A 123 -16.92 -9.42 -1.56
CA VAL A 123 -18.07 -10.23 -1.10
C VAL A 123 -17.67 -11.14 0.05
N MET A 124 -16.51 -11.80 -0.03
CA MET A 124 -16.01 -12.65 1.04
C MET A 124 -15.78 -11.85 2.35
N PHE A 125 -15.13 -10.68 2.26
CA PHE A 125 -14.88 -9.83 3.43
C PHE A 125 -16.16 -9.29 4.06
N GLN A 126 -17.15 -8.89 3.24
CA GLN A 126 -18.47 -8.49 3.74
C GLN A 126 -19.17 -9.64 4.48
N SER A 127 -19.24 -10.83 3.85
CA SER A 127 -19.88 -12.00 4.46
C SER A 127 -19.22 -12.44 5.77
N THR A 128 -17.88 -12.45 5.80
CA THR A 128 -17.11 -12.74 7.02
C THR A 128 -17.34 -11.67 8.08
N GLY A 129 -17.35 -10.39 7.69
CA GLY A 129 -17.63 -9.27 8.60
C GLY A 129 -19.01 -9.36 9.26
N GLU A 130 -20.05 -9.73 8.51
CA GLU A 130 -21.40 -9.95 9.05
C GLU A 130 -21.44 -11.08 10.08
N ARG A 131 -20.77 -12.21 9.80
CA ARG A 131 -20.67 -13.34 10.72
C ARG A 131 -19.92 -12.97 11.99
N LEU A 132 -18.82 -12.21 11.87
CA LEU A 132 -18.07 -11.70 13.01
C LEU A 132 -18.90 -10.73 13.86
N ASN A 133 -19.70 -9.86 13.24
CA ASN A 133 -20.57 -8.93 13.97
C ASN A 133 -21.69 -9.67 14.74
N LYS A 134 -22.27 -10.72 14.14
CA LYS A 134 -23.23 -11.60 14.85
C LYS A 134 -22.56 -12.30 16.03
N PHE A 135 -21.36 -12.85 15.82
CA PHE A 135 -20.59 -13.48 16.89
C PHE A 135 -20.28 -12.49 18.03
N ALA A 136 -19.81 -11.29 17.71
CA ALA A 136 -19.55 -10.24 18.69
C ALA A 136 -20.82 -9.86 19.46
N SER A 137 -21.97 -9.77 18.78
CA SER A 137 -23.26 -9.49 19.43
C SER A 137 -23.66 -10.58 20.44
N ILE A 138 -23.41 -11.85 20.12
CA ILE A 138 -23.65 -12.98 21.04
C ILE A 138 -22.71 -12.90 22.25
N VAL A 139 -21.43 -12.61 22.01
CA VAL A 139 -20.44 -12.46 23.08
C VAL A 139 -20.81 -11.30 24.01
N ILE A 140 -21.17 -10.13 23.45
CA ILE A 140 -21.61 -8.96 24.22
C ILE A 140 -22.85 -9.28 25.04
N ARG A 141 -23.83 -9.97 24.45
CA ARG A 141 -25.05 -10.38 25.16
C ARG A 141 -24.73 -11.30 26.33
N ARG A 142 -23.91 -12.34 26.12
CA ARG A 142 -23.49 -13.25 27.20
C ARG A 142 -22.68 -12.54 28.28
N ALA A 143 -21.81 -11.59 27.89
CA ALA A 143 -21.05 -10.78 28.83
C ALA A 143 -21.97 -9.89 29.68
N LYS A 144 -22.99 -9.27 29.09
CA LYS A 144 -24.00 -8.49 29.84
C LYS A 144 -24.81 -9.36 30.80
N GLU A 145 -25.20 -10.56 30.38
CA GLU A 145 -25.91 -11.53 31.22
C GLU A 145 -25.03 -11.98 32.40
N PHE A 146 -23.74 -12.25 32.16
CA PHE A 146 -22.77 -12.62 33.21
C PHE A 146 -22.51 -11.47 34.20
N LEU A 147 -22.39 -10.24 33.70
CA LEU A 147 -22.13 -9.04 34.51
C LEU A 147 -23.40 -8.51 35.21
N ARG A 148 -24.56 -9.18 35.08
CA ARG A 148 -25.86 -8.72 35.62
C ARG A 148 -26.21 -7.27 35.22
N CYS A 149 -25.70 -6.79 34.09
CA CYS A 149 -26.10 -5.51 33.52
C CYS A 149 -27.47 -5.69 32.86
N ARG A 150 -28.51 -5.83 33.68
CA ARG A 150 -29.91 -5.93 33.28
C ARG A 150 -30.50 -4.53 33.38
N HIS A 151 -30.54 -3.82 32.25
CA HIS A 151 -31.36 -2.64 32.05
C HIS A 151 -32.07 -2.76 30.71
#